data_AF-A0A6J5DVK3-F1
#
_entry.id   AF-A0A6J5DVK3-F1
#
_cell.length_a   1.000
_cell.length_b   1.000
_cell.length_c   1.000
_cell.angle_alpha   90.00
_cell.angle_beta   90.00
_cell.angle_gamma   90.00
#
_symmetry.space_group_name_H-M   'P 1'
#
loop_
_entity.id
_entity.type
_entity.pdbx_description
1 polymer ?
#
loop_
_entity_poly.entity_id
_entity_poly.type
_entity_poly.pdbx_seq_one_letter_code
_entity_poly.pdbx_strand_id
1 'polypeptide(L)'
;MSPGNLFHYFPTKAATIDAVAQEDQREMADRFARHADADNALTAIEEIALAWMESSSDPVYARISVETAAEATRNPDVAALFAVNEAQVKGRLVALIKRGVAQGEIDGSLKPDLVATWLLALAEGAAGRVVFEPGFKPRAHRAMLRTIIQRKLKPQ
;
A
#
# COMPACT_ATOMS: atom_id res chain seq x y z
N MET A 1 22.54 12.96 -9.26
CA MET A 1 21.30 13.76 -9.11
C MET A 1 21.11 14.06 -7.63
N SER A 2 20.79 15.31 -7.29
CA SER A 2 20.93 15.87 -5.92
C SER A 2 19.82 15.41 -4.96
N PRO A 3 20.10 15.21 -3.65
CA PRO A 3 19.13 14.87 -2.59
C PRO A 3 17.96 15.85 -2.37
N GLY A 4 17.89 16.97 -3.10
CA GLY A 4 16.92 18.06 -2.88
C GLY A 4 15.56 17.93 -3.57
N ASN A 5 15.29 16.87 -4.34
CA ASN A 5 14.07 16.81 -5.18
C ASN A 5 12.80 16.50 -4.38
N LEU A 6 12.91 15.81 -3.24
CA LEU A 6 11.76 15.53 -2.36
C LEU A 6 11.17 16.82 -1.79
N PHE A 7 12.02 17.79 -1.45
CA PHE A 7 11.63 19.11 -0.95
C PHE A 7 11.01 20.00 -2.04
N HIS A 8 11.13 19.64 -3.31
CA HIS A 8 10.41 20.33 -4.38
C HIS A 8 8.92 19.97 -4.36
N TYR A 9 8.60 18.70 -4.09
CA TYR A 9 7.21 18.21 -3.92
C TYR A 9 6.65 18.50 -2.53
N PHE A 10 7.52 18.56 -1.53
CA PHE A 10 7.17 18.89 -0.15
C PHE A 10 8.01 20.09 0.33
N PRO A 11 7.67 21.33 -0.11
CA PRO A 11 8.42 22.52 0.28
C PRO A 11 8.46 22.63 1.82
N THR A 12 9.68 22.69 2.34
CA THR A 12 10.08 22.49 3.74
C THR A 12 9.23 23.18 4.81
N LYS A 13 8.67 22.36 5.71
CA LYS A 13 8.84 22.34 7.19
C LYS A 13 8.22 21.01 7.62
N ALA A 14 8.71 20.36 8.67
CA ALA A 14 8.17 19.06 9.14
C ALA A 14 6.62 19.03 9.21
N ALA A 15 6.00 20.17 9.52
CA ALA A 15 4.56 20.39 9.51
C ALA A 15 3.83 20.18 8.16
N THR A 16 4.50 20.29 7.01
CA THR A 16 3.92 20.07 5.66
C THR A 16 4.02 18.61 5.24
N ILE A 17 5.11 17.91 5.60
CA ILE A 17 5.25 16.47 5.37
C ILE A 17 4.27 15.71 6.27
N ASP A 18 4.14 16.11 7.53
CA ASP A 18 3.16 15.53 8.45
C ASP A 18 1.72 15.74 7.96
N ALA A 19 1.40 16.93 7.42
CA ALA A 19 0.07 17.22 6.89
C ALA A 19 -0.25 16.39 5.63
N VAL A 20 0.71 16.21 4.73
CA VAL A 20 0.52 15.34 3.55
C VAL A 20 0.45 13.87 3.97
N ALA A 21 1.31 13.41 4.87
CA ALA A 21 1.23 12.06 5.42
C ALA A 21 -0.10 11.80 6.14
N GLN A 22 -0.62 12.79 6.87
CA GLN A 22 -1.94 12.71 7.51
C GLN A 22 -3.08 12.69 6.49
N GLU A 23 -2.97 13.45 5.40
CA GLU A 23 -3.97 13.44 4.33
C GLU A 23 -3.94 12.12 3.55
N ASP A 24 -2.76 11.60 3.21
CA ASP A 24 -2.58 10.25 2.65
C ASP A 24 -3.14 9.19 3.60
N GLN A 25 -2.92 9.33 4.90
CA GLN A 25 -3.49 8.45 5.93
C GLN A 25 -5.02 8.53 6.00
N ARG A 26 -5.60 9.72 5.85
CA ARG A 26 -7.05 9.95 5.80
C ARG A 26 -7.65 9.38 4.52
N GLU A 27 -7.08 9.67 3.36
CA GLU A 27 -7.51 9.06 2.10
C GLU A 27 -7.43 7.53 2.16
N MET A 28 -6.35 6.99 2.73
CA MET A 28 -6.21 5.56 2.95
C MET A 28 -7.26 5.04 3.94
N ALA A 29 -7.51 5.76 5.03
CA ALA A 29 -8.53 5.40 6.01
C ALA A 29 -9.92 5.37 5.38
N ASP A 30 -10.25 6.38 4.57
CA ASP A 30 -11.53 6.49 3.89
C ASP A 30 -11.69 5.42 2.81
N ARG A 31 -10.61 5.07 2.09
CA ARG A 31 -10.61 3.92 1.16
C ARG A 31 -10.83 2.61 1.92
N PHE A 32 -10.12 2.40 3.02
CA PHE A 32 -10.34 1.24 3.88
C PHE A 32 -11.76 1.22 4.44
N ALA A 33 -12.32 2.33 4.91
CA ALA A 33 -13.67 2.41 5.43
C ALA A 33 -14.71 2.10 4.34
N ARG A 34 -14.55 2.66 3.14
CA ARG A 34 -15.41 2.39 1.97
C ARG A 34 -15.43 0.92 1.56
N HIS A 35 -14.35 0.19 1.79
CA HIS A 35 -14.24 -1.23 1.48
C HIS A 35 -14.39 -2.15 2.71
N ALA A 36 -14.30 -1.62 3.92
CA ALA A 36 -14.43 -2.37 5.16
C ALA A 36 -15.87 -2.83 5.38
N ASP A 37 -16.85 -2.05 4.93
CA ASP A 37 -18.27 -2.41 4.94
C ASP A 37 -18.66 -3.35 3.78
N ALA A 38 -17.71 -3.73 2.91
CA ALA A 38 -17.98 -4.77 1.93
C ALA A 38 -18.33 -6.08 2.66
N ASP A 39 -19.42 -6.71 2.23
CA ASP A 39 -19.94 -7.96 2.80
C ASP A 39 -18.88 -9.07 2.85
N ASN A 40 -17.84 -8.97 2.01
CA ASN A 40 -16.78 -9.95 1.89
C ASN A 40 -15.36 -9.34 2.02
N ALA A 41 -14.60 -9.82 3.00
CA ALA A 41 -13.24 -9.37 3.32
C ALA A 41 -12.23 -9.67 2.22
N LEU A 42 -12.36 -10.79 1.51
CA LEU A 42 -11.49 -11.12 0.38
C LEU A 42 -11.66 -10.09 -0.75
N THR A 43 -12.90 -9.79 -1.12
CA THR A 43 -13.23 -8.75 -2.10
C THR A 43 -12.68 -7.38 -1.66
N ALA A 44 -12.81 -7.03 -0.38
CA ALA A 44 -12.24 -5.78 0.14
C ALA A 44 -10.71 -5.70 -0.03
N ILE A 45 -9.99 -6.80 0.29
CA ILE A 45 -8.53 -6.87 0.11
C ILE A 45 -8.14 -6.72 -1.37
N GLU A 46 -8.89 -7.34 -2.27
CA GLU A 46 -8.66 -7.21 -3.71
C GLU A 46 -8.80 -5.76 -4.16
N GLU A 47 -9.89 -5.09 -3.79
CA GLU A 47 -10.15 -3.71 -4.21
C GLU A 47 -9.14 -2.73 -3.62
N ILE A 48 -8.69 -2.94 -2.38
CA ILE A 48 -7.60 -2.16 -1.77
C ILE A 48 -6.30 -2.33 -2.57
N ALA A 49 -5.91 -3.57 -2.88
CA ALA A 49 -4.68 -3.85 -3.63
C ALA A 49 -4.74 -3.26 -5.05
N LEU A 50 -5.90 -3.33 -5.70
CA LEU A 50 -6.12 -2.74 -7.02
C LEU A 50 -6.10 -1.22 -6.97
N ALA A 51 -6.62 -0.59 -5.92
CA ALA A 51 -6.57 0.85 -5.73
C ALA A 51 -5.13 1.34 -5.53
N TRP A 52 -4.30 0.62 -4.76
CA TRP A 52 -2.86 0.92 -4.65
C TRP A 52 -2.15 0.83 -5.99
N MET A 53 -2.42 -0.23 -6.74
CA MET A 53 -1.83 -0.40 -8.06
C MET A 53 -2.31 0.68 -9.04
N GLU A 54 -3.56 1.13 -8.93
CA GLU A 54 -4.09 2.24 -9.71
C GLU A 54 -3.37 3.55 -9.37
N SER A 55 -3.20 3.87 -8.09
CA SER A 55 -2.42 5.04 -7.65
C SER A 55 -0.98 5.00 -8.18
N SER A 56 -0.36 3.82 -8.24
CA SER A 56 0.98 3.66 -8.84
C SER A 56 1.03 3.93 -10.35
N SER A 57 -0.10 4.00 -11.05
CA SER A 57 -0.14 4.29 -12.49
C SER A 57 0.17 5.75 -12.83
N ASP A 58 0.13 6.65 -11.84
CA ASP A 58 0.68 8.00 -11.97
C ASP A 58 2.22 7.93 -11.81
N PRO A 59 3.01 8.21 -12.87
CA PRO A 59 4.46 8.15 -12.80
C PRO A 59 5.07 9.14 -11.79
N VAL A 60 4.38 10.25 -11.50
CA VAL A 60 4.83 11.22 -10.49
C VAL A 60 4.69 10.62 -9.10
N TYR A 61 3.53 10.04 -8.79
CA TYR A 61 3.28 9.34 -7.52
C TYR A 61 4.27 8.17 -7.34
N ALA A 62 4.48 7.35 -8.36
CA ALA A 62 5.42 6.23 -8.30
C ALA A 62 6.86 6.70 -8.06
N ARG A 63 7.31 7.76 -8.74
CA ARG A 63 8.65 8.33 -8.52
C ARG A 63 8.79 8.89 -7.10
N ILE A 64 7.83 9.67 -6.61
CA ILE A 64 7.85 10.20 -5.25
C ILE A 64 7.93 9.05 -4.24
N SER A 65 7.14 7.99 -4.43
CA SER A 65 7.15 6.81 -3.55
C SER A 65 8.56 6.20 -3.45
N VAL A 66 9.24 6.01 -4.59
CA VAL A 66 10.60 5.45 -4.63
C VAL A 66 11.65 6.42 -4.05
N GLU A 67 11.56 7.71 -4.36
CA GLU A 67 12.49 8.72 -3.81
C GLU A 67 12.35 8.83 -2.28
N THR A 68 11.12 8.79 -1.77
CA THR A 68 10.84 8.86 -0.32
C THR A 68 11.33 7.60 0.38
N ALA A 69 11.11 6.41 -0.21
CA ALA A 69 11.65 5.15 0.30
C ALA A 69 13.19 5.16 0.34
N ALA A 70 13.85 5.69 -0.69
CA ALA A 70 15.30 5.84 -0.73
C ALA A 70 15.82 6.82 0.35
N GLU A 71 15.13 7.95 0.57
CA GLU A 71 15.46 8.91 1.63
C GLU A 71 15.37 8.25 3.02
N ALA A 72 14.33 7.46 3.29
CA ALA A 72 14.14 6.76 4.56
C ALA A 72 15.32 5.85 4.93
N THR A 73 16.08 5.33 3.96
CA THR A 73 17.27 4.50 4.23
C THR A 73 18.44 5.27 4.88
N ARG A 74 18.45 6.60 4.76
CA ARG A 74 19.54 7.47 5.23
C ARG A 74 19.08 8.62 6.13
N ASN A 75 17.78 8.80 6.32
CA ASN A 75 17.19 9.85 7.15
C ASN A 75 16.24 9.23 8.20
N PRO A 76 16.66 9.14 9.47
CA PRO A 76 15.87 8.51 10.53
C PRO A 76 14.50 9.16 10.78
N ASP A 77 14.37 10.48 10.58
CA ASP A 77 13.11 11.18 10.78
C ASP A 77 12.08 10.76 9.71
N VAL A 78 12.52 10.66 8.46
CA VAL A 78 11.69 10.14 7.36
C VAL A 78 11.35 8.67 7.57
N ALA A 79 12.30 7.86 8.04
CA ALA A 79 12.06 6.46 8.37
C ALA A 79 11.01 6.28 9.47
N ALA A 80 11.04 7.12 10.50
CA ALA A 80 10.06 7.08 11.58
C ALA A 80 8.64 7.40 11.08
N LEU A 81 8.48 8.39 10.20
CA LEU A 81 7.18 8.71 9.59
C LEU A 81 6.63 7.54 8.77
N PHE A 82 7.48 6.89 7.96
CA PHE A 82 7.10 5.67 7.24
C PHE A 82 6.68 4.54 8.16
N ALA A 83 7.46 4.26 9.20
CA ALA A 83 7.19 3.16 10.11
C ALA A 83 5.84 3.32 10.83
N VAL A 84 5.49 4.55 11.22
CA VAL A 84 4.18 4.85 11.81
C VAL A 84 3.05 4.60 10.80
N ASN A 85 3.21 5.08 9.56
CA ASN A 85 2.21 4.88 8.51
C ASN A 85 2.03 3.39 8.14
N GLU A 86 3.14 2.69 7.91
CA GLU A 86 3.15 1.27 7.58
C GLU A 86 2.51 0.44 8.68
N ALA A 87 2.82 0.73 9.96
CA ALA A 87 2.19 0.05 11.10
C ALA A 87 0.68 0.25 11.14
N GLN A 88 0.18 1.45 10.84
CA GLN A 88 -1.27 1.72 10.78
C GLN A 88 -1.95 0.96 9.63
N VAL A 89 -1.39 1.03 8.42
CA VAL A 89 -1.95 0.35 7.25
C VAL A 89 -1.92 -1.17 7.43
N LYS A 90 -0.79 -1.70 7.92
CA LYS A 90 -0.65 -3.12 8.26
C LYS A 90 -1.66 -3.54 9.32
N GLY A 91 -1.86 -2.73 10.36
CA GLY A 91 -2.87 -2.99 11.39
C GLY A 91 -4.28 -3.11 10.83
N ARG A 92 -4.67 -2.23 9.90
CA ARG A 92 -5.97 -2.27 9.21
C ARG A 92 -6.11 -3.52 8.33
N LEU A 93 -5.08 -3.88 7.57
CA LEU A 93 -5.06 -5.13 6.79
C LEU A 93 -5.20 -6.35 7.70
N VAL A 94 -4.45 -6.41 8.81
CA VAL A 94 -4.50 -7.52 9.77
C VAL A 94 -5.91 -7.67 10.34
N ALA A 95 -6.57 -6.57 10.70
CA ALA A 95 -7.95 -6.60 11.19
C ALA A 95 -8.92 -7.16 10.13
N LEU A 96 -8.79 -6.69 8.88
CA LEU A 96 -9.60 -7.16 7.76
C LEU A 96 -9.39 -8.66 7.47
N ILE A 97 -8.13 -9.13 7.49
CA ILE A 97 -7.79 -10.54 7.28
C ILE A 97 -8.36 -11.41 8.41
N LYS A 98 -8.22 -10.97 9.68
CA LYS A 98 -8.79 -11.69 10.83
C LYS A 98 -10.32 -11.81 10.72
N ARG A 99 -11.00 -10.76 10.27
CA ARG A 99 -12.44 -10.80 10.01
C ARG A 99 -12.79 -11.84 8.96
N GLY A 100 -12.10 -11.83 7.81
CA GLY A 100 -12.33 -12.81 6.74
C GLY A 100 -12.07 -14.25 7.19
N VAL A 101 -11.05 -14.49 8.02
CA VAL A 101 -10.80 -15.81 8.63
C VAL A 101 -11.96 -16.24 9.53
N ALA A 102 -12.44 -15.34 10.40
CA ALA A 102 -13.56 -15.64 11.30
C ALA A 102 -14.87 -15.92 10.56
N GLN A 103 -15.06 -15.32 9.38
CA GLN A 103 -16.23 -15.50 8.52
C GLN A 103 -16.08 -16.67 7.52
N GLY A 104 -14.93 -17.35 7.50
CA GLY A 104 -14.67 -18.44 6.56
C GLY A 104 -14.44 -17.99 5.11
N GLU A 105 -14.13 -16.71 4.90
CA GLU A 105 -13.88 -16.12 3.58
C GLU A 105 -12.41 -16.12 3.18
N ILE A 106 -11.52 -16.27 4.17
CA ILE A 106 -10.07 -16.38 4.02
C ILE A 106 -9.60 -17.68 4.69
N ASP A 107 -8.63 -18.36 4.09
CA ASP A 107 -7.99 -19.56 4.62
C ASP A 107 -7.46 -19.32 6.05
N GLY A 108 -8.05 -20.03 7.01
CA GLY A 108 -7.73 -19.91 8.44
C GLY A 108 -6.36 -20.45 8.84
N SER A 109 -5.64 -21.15 7.95
CA SER A 109 -4.27 -21.60 8.19
C SER A 109 -3.23 -20.47 8.02
N LEU A 110 -3.62 -19.35 7.41
CA LEU A 110 -2.74 -18.22 7.13
C LEU A 110 -2.49 -17.38 8.38
N LYS A 111 -1.25 -16.86 8.49
CA LYS A 111 -0.90 -15.88 9.53
C LYS A 111 -1.27 -14.46 9.06
N PRO A 112 -2.22 -13.76 9.70
CA PRO A 112 -2.70 -12.45 9.21
C PRO A 112 -1.59 -11.42 9.04
N ASP A 113 -0.65 -11.32 10.00
CA ASP A 113 0.48 -10.40 9.93
C ASP A 113 1.41 -10.64 8.74
N LEU A 114 1.62 -11.92 8.39
CA LEU A 114 2.46 -12.28 7.25
C LEU A 114 1.75 -11.95 5.93
N VAL A 115 0.45 -12.23 5.84
CA VAL A 115 -0.36 -11.88 4.67
C VAL A 115 -0.37 -10.37 4.46
N ALA A 116 -0.63 -9.58 5.52
CA ALA A 116 -0.62 -8.12 5.44
C ALA A 116 0.73 -7.57 4.95
N THR A 117 1.83 -8.15 5.45
CA THR A 117 3.19 -7.77 5.02
C THR A 117 3.39 -8.01 3.52
N TRP A 118 2.97 -9.15 3.00
CA TRP A 118 3.12 -9.45 1.57
C TRP A 118 2.18 -8.63 0.67
N LEU A 119 1.00 -8.26 1.15
CA LEU A 119 0.11 -7.35 0.42
C LEU A 119 0.75 -5.96 0.27
N LEU A 120 1.38 -5.44 1.32
CA LEU A 120 2.15 -4.18 1.27
C LEU A 120 3.33 -4.29 0.29
N ALA A 121 4.12 -5.36 0.40
CA ALA A 121 5.26 -5.58 -0.48
C ALA A 121 4.86 -5.68 -1.97
N LEU A 122 3.69 -6.26 -2.29
CA LEU A 122 3.16 -6.30 -3.65
C LEU A 122 2.78 -4.89 -4.16
N ALA A 123 2.19 -4.06 -3.30
CA ALA A 123 1.82 -2.69 -3.64
C ALA A 123 3.06 -1.81 -3.89
N GLU A 124 4.05 -1.88 -3.00
CA GLU A 124 5.33 -1.17 -3.14
C GLU A 124 6.11 -1.63 -4.38
N GLY A 125 6.14 -2.95 -4.61
CA GLY A 125 6.75 -3.54 -5.79
C GLY A 125 6.13 -3.05 -7.10
N ALA A 126 4.80 -2.84 -7.13
CA ALA A 126 4.12 -2.29 -8.31
C ALA A 126 4.56 -0.85 -8.62
N ALA A 127 4.69 0.01 -7.60
CA ALA A 127 5.24 1.36 -7.77
C ALA A 127 6.71 1.33 -8.25
N GLY A 128 7.52 0.42 -7.70
CA GLY A 128 8.89 0.20 -8.17
C GLY A 128 8.95 -0.19 -9.64
N ARG A 129 8.08 -1.11 -10.11
CA ARG A 129 8.03 -1.52 -11.52
C ARG A 129 7.77 -0.36 -12.47
N VAL A 130 6.88 0.56 -12.11
CA VAL A 130 6.60 1.76 -12.92
C VAL A 130 7.85 2.64 -13.09
N VAL A 131 8.70 2.73 -12.07
CA VAL A 131 9.93 3.53 -12.09
C VAL A 131 11.07 2.79 -12.81
N PHE A 132 11.21 1.49 -12.59
CA PHE A 132 12.38 0.71 -13.06
C PHE A 132 12.21 0.11 -14.45
N GLU A 133 10.96 -0.05 -14.93
CA GLU A 133 10.65 -0.79 -16.15
C GLU A 133 9.87 0.09 -17.14
N PRO A 134 10.55 0.72 -18.11
CA PRO A 134 9.90 1.53 -19.14
C PRO A 134 8.87 0.70 -19.91
N GLY A 135 7.60 1.07 -19.81
CA GLY A 135 6.49 0.40 -20.47
C GLY A 135 5.68 -0.54 -19.58
N PHE A 136 6.06 -0.72 -18.30
CA PHE A 136 5.18 -1.39 -17.34
C PHE A 136 3.87 -0.62 -17.17
N LYS A 137 2.74 -1.31 -17.34
CA LYS A 137 1.39 -0.72 -17.26
C LYS A 137 0.63 -1.38 -16.12
N PRO A 138 0.59 -0.79 -14.90
CA PRO A 138 -0.03 -1.44 -13.74
C PRO A 138 -1.48 -1.90 -14.00
N ARG A 139 -2.26 -1.09 -14.71
CA ARG A 139 -3.63 -1.42 -15.14
C ARG A 139 -3.73 -2.74 -15.94
N ALA A 140 -2.73 -3.07 -16.76
CA ALA A 140 -2.70 -4.31 -17.52
C ALA A 140 -2.48 -5.55 -16.64
N HIS A 141 -1.98 -5.39 -15.42
CA HIS A 141 -1.68 -6.47 -14.49
C HIS A 141 -2.78 -6.71 -13.43
N ARG A 142 -3.90 -5.98 -13.46
CA ARG A 142 -5.01 -6.09 -12.49
C ARG A 142 -5.53 -7.51 -12.32
N ALA A 143 -5.75 -8.21 -13.43
CA ALA A 143 -6.24 -9.60 -13.42
C ALA A 143 -5.24 -10.56 -12.75
N MET A 144 -3.94 -10.34 -12.98
CA MET A 144 -2.89 -11.15 -12.37
C MET A 144 -2.80 -10.91 -10.86
N LEU A 145 -2.80 -9.65 -10.43
CA LEU A 145 -2.79 -9.31 -9.00
C LEU A 145 -3.98 -9.92 -8.26
N ARG A 146 -5.18 -9.81 -8.83
CA ARG A 146 -6.38 -10.47 -8.29
C ARG A 146 -6.21 -11.99 -8.20
N THR A 147 -5.65 -12.62 -9.24
CA THR A 147 -5.41 -14.07 -9.24
C THR A 147 -4.46 -14.50 -8.14
N ILE A 148 -3.37 -13.76 -7.91
CA ILE A 148 -2.41 -14.03 -6.84
C ILE A 148 -3.09 -13.95 -5.47
N ILE A 149 -3.84 -12.88 -5.22
CA ILE A 149 -4.57 -12.67 -3.96
C ILE A 149 -5.58 -13.80 -3.75
N GLN A 150 -6.45 -14.08 -4.73
CA GLN A 150 -7.48 -15.11 -4.61
C GLN A 150 -6.90 -16.50 -4.37
N ARG A 151 -5.89 -16.90 -5.14
CA ARG A 151 -5.29 -18.24 -5.01
C ARG A 151 -4.59 -18.44 -3.67
N LYS A 152 -4.17 -17.36 -3.01
CA LYS A 152 -3.50 -17.45 -1.71
C LYS A 152 -4.43 -17.28 -0.55
N LEU A 153 -5.48 -16.48 -0.67
CA LEU A 153 -6.35 -16.15 0.45
C LEU A 153 -7.62 -16.99 0.51
N LYS A 154 -8.11 -17.54 -0.62
CA LYS A 154 -9.34 -18.35 -0.58
C LYS A 154 -9.16 -19.58 0.32
N PRO A 155 -10.18 -19.93 1.13
CA PRO A 155 -10.22 -21.20 1.85
C PRO A 155 -10.02 -22.39 0.91
N GLN A 156 -9.39 -23.45 1.43
CA GLN A 156 -9.26 -24.73 0.73
C GLN A 156 -10.57 -25.51 0.72
#